data_AF-A0AAD2CXU5-F1
#
_entry.id   AF-A0AAD2CXU5-F1
#
_cell.length_a   1.000
_cell.length_b   1.000
_cell.length_c   1.000
_cell.angle_alpha   90.00
_cell.angle_beta   90.00
_cell.angle_gamma   90.00
#
_symmetry.space_group_name_H-M   'P 1'
#
loop_
_entity.id
_entity.type
_entity.pdbx_description
1 polymer ?
#
loop_
_entity_poly.entity_id
_entity_poly.type
_entity_poly.pdbx_seq_one_letter_code
_entity_poly.pdbx_strand_id
1 'polypeptide(L)'
;MNPHEKGTTPMHAENQRIQQESNRAIQQLSEQMNLMVQSQPGAYQPPIPHTTYYMPHQGPAYQPTEIPPPIYPPVPPFYMYQAPQHDPKDDLKKQIEELQRKLADKENQNGGNRNKHGPFPPRTKRFHNNDNYCWTHGHDLPNTHTSATCKFPKQGHQTTATKLNRMGGSEKNKQWVGL
;
A
#
# COMPACT_ATOMS: atom_id res chain seq x y z
N MET A 1 34.69 40.44 -20.29
CA MET A 1 34.51 39.04 -19.88
C MET A 1 34.25 39.01 -18.38
N ASN A 2 33.17 38.38 -17.92
CA ASN A 2 33.02 38.02 -16.51
C ASN A 2 32.26 36.67 -16.43
N PRO A 3 32.82 35.64 -15.78
CA PRO A 3 32.26 34.30 -15.76
C PRO A 3 31.11 34.18 -14.75
N HIS A 4 30.03 33.56 -15.18
CA HIS A 4 28.88 33.17 -14.36
C HIS A 4 29.30 32.13 -13.31
N GLU A 5 29.40 32.53 -12.05
CA GLU A 5 29.46 31.62 -10.91
C GLU A 5 28.10 30.91 -10.79
N LYS A 6 28.10 29.60 -11.05
CA LYS A 6 26.93 28.73 -10.84
C LYS A 6 26.85 28.37 -9.36
N GLY A 7 26.02 29.11 -8.61
CA GLY A 7 25.66 28.75 -7.24
C GLY A 7 24.79 27.49 -7.23
N THR A 8 25.38 26.34 -6.88
CA THR A 8 24.64 25.12 -6.58
C THR A 8 23.83 25.35 -5.31
N THR A 9 22.50 25.38 -5.42
CA THR A 9 21.61 25.65 -4.28
C THR A 9 21.79 24.60 -3.17
N PRO A 10 21.78 24.97 -1.88
CA PRO A 10 22.11 24.09 -0.76
C PRO A 10 21.24 22.82 -0.66
N MET A 11 20.00 22.86 -1.19
CA MET A 11 19.12 21.68 -1.24
C MET A 11 19.60 20.57 -2.17
N HIS A 12 20.41 20.87 -3.20
CA HIS A 12 20.88 19.86 -4.13
C HIS A 12 21.99 19.00 -3.52
N ALA A 13 22.89 19.63 -2.75
CA ALA A 13 23.93 18.93 -2.01
C ALA A 13 23.33 18.01 -0.93
N GLU A 14 22.28 18.46 -0.25
CA GLU A 14 21.62 17.66 0.79
C GLU A 14 20.91 16.43 0.20
N ASN A 15 20.18 16.59 -0.91
CA ASN A 15 19.57 15.45 -1.60
C ASN A 15 20.60 14.42 -2.09
N GLN A 16 21.78 14.88 -2.55
CA GLN A 16 22.85 13.96 -2.94
C GLN A 16 23.42 13.19 -1.74
N ARG A 17 23.55 13.83 -0.57
CA ARG A 17 23.99 13.15 0.66
C ARG A 17 22.98 12.10 1.12
N ILE A 18 21.69 12.44 1.14
CA ILE A 18 20.62 11.51 1.49
C ILE A 18 20.63 10.30 0.54
N GLN A 19 20.81 10.53 -0.77
CA GLN A 19 20.89 9.44 -1.74
C GLN A 19 22.11 8.55 -1.52
N GLN A 20 23.28 9.14 -1.21
CA GLN A 20 24.50 8.39 -0.91
C GLN A 20 24.35 7.56 0.37
N GLU A 21 23.75 8.13 1.42
CA GLU A 21 23.51 7.44 2.69
C GLU A 21 22.52 6.28 2.51
N SER A 22 21.44 6.49 1.77
CA SER A 22 20.48 5.43 1.41
C SER A 22 21.17 4.27 0.67
N ASN A 23 22.01 4.58 -0.32
CA ASN A 23 22.71 3.55 -1.10
C ASN A 23 23.69 2.74 -0.22
N ARG A 24 24.39 3.40 0.71
CA ARG A 24 25.28 2.73 1.66
C ARG A 24 24.51 1.82 2.62
N ALA A 25 23.37 2.27 3.13
CA ALA A 25 22.53 1.47 4.02
C ALA A 25 22.00 0.20 3.32
N ILE A 26 21.60 0.31 2.05
CA ILE A 26 21.15 -0.85 1.25
C ILE A 26 22.29 -1.85 1.08
N GLN A 27 23.51 -1.40 0.80
CA GLN A 27 24.69 -2.28 0.69
C GLN A 27 24.95 -3.02 2.00
N GLN A 28 24.95 -2.31 3.13
CA GLN A 28 25.17 -2.92 4.45
C GLN A 28 24.09 -3.96 4.79
N LEU A 29 22.83 -3.68 4.50
CA LEU A 29 21.74 -4.63 4.71
C LEU A 29 21.91 -5.88 3.85
N SER A 30 22.33 -5.71 2.59
CA SER A 30 22.57 -6.82 1.66
C SER A 30 23.72 -7.73 2.13
N GLU A 31 24.80 -7.15 2.66
CA GLU A 31 25.92 -7.89 3.23
C GLU A 31 25.49 -8.67 4.48
N GLN A 32 24.70 -8.02 5.35
CA GLN A 32 24.18 -8.66 6.55
C GLN A 32 23.25 -9.84 6.22
N MET A 33 22.38 -9.68 5.21
CA MET A 33 21.53 -10.75 4.72
C MET A 33 22.35 -11.92 4.16
N ASN A 34 23.43 -11.64 3.42
CA ASN A 34 24.29 -12.68 2.85
C ASN A 34 25.00 -13.51 3.96
N LEU A 35 25.40 -12.86 5.06
CA LEU A 35 25.97 -13.53 6.24
C LEU A 35 24.95 -14.43 6.96
N MET A 36 23.68 -14.02 7.02
CA MET A 36 22.60 -14.84 7.60
C MET A 36 22.25 -16.06 6.73
N VAL A 37 22.37 -15.96 5.41
CA VAL A 37 22.10 -17.09 4.49
C VAL A 37 23.21 -18.15 4.56
N GLN A 38 24.47 -17.74 4.72
CA GLN A 38 25.61 -18.68 4.80
C GLN A 38 25.67 -19.48 6.11
N SER A 39 24.92 -19.08 7.13
CA SER A 39 24.95 -19.71 8.46
C SER A 39 23.84 -20.74 8.72
N GLN A 40 23.07 -21.16 7.70
CA GLN A 40 22.10 -22.25 7.89
C GLN A 40 22.78 -23.63 7.81
N PRO A 41 22.85 -24.41 8.92
CA PRO A 41 23.25 -25.80 8.86
C PRO A 41 22.23 -26.63 8.06
N GLY A 42 22.76 -27.58 7.29
CA GLY A 42 22.08 -28.33 6.25
C GLY A 42 20.80 -29.05 6.63
N ALA A 43 20.00 -29.31 5.60
CA ALA A 43 18.67 -29.88 5.60
C ALA A 43 18.54 -31.14 6.48
N TYR A 44 17.58 -31.09 7.41
CA TYR A 44 17.04 -32.27 8.05
C TYR A 44 16.19 -33.04 7.01
N GLN A 45 16.70 -34.14 6.49
CA GLN A 45 15.86 -35.14 5.82
C GLN A 45 15.23 -36.04 6.89
N PRO A 46 13.90 -36.09 7.02
CA PRO A 46 13.27 -37.05 7.92
C PRO A 46 13.49 -38.48 7.39
N PRO A 47 13.70 -39.47 8.27
CA PRO A 47 13.86 -40.86 7.85
C PRO A 47 12.54 -41.40 7.26
N ILE A 48 12.66 -42.06 6.10
CA ILE A 48 11.59 -42.79 5.43
C ILE A 48 11.20 -44.02 6.27
N PRO A 49 9.93 -44.20 6.67
CA PRO A 49 9.49 -45.40 7.37
C PRO A 49 9.36 -46.55 6.38
N HIS A 50 10.16 -47.61 6.56
CA HIS A 50 9.96 -48.89 5.87
C HIS A 50 8.92 -49.70 6.66
N THR A 51 7.78 -49.99 6.06
CA THR A 51 6.74 -50.81 6.67
C THR A 51 7.06 -52.29 6.47
N THR A 52 7.67 -52.92 7.47
CA THR A 52 7.80 -54.38 7.50
C THR A 52 6.51 -54.99 8.06
N TYR A 53 5.67 -55.54 7.19
CA TYR A 53 4.42 -56.20 7.59
C TYR A 53 4.71 -57.64 8.05
N TYR A 54 4.53 -57.92 9.34
CA TYR A 54 4.57 -59.27 9.91
C TYR A 54 3.20 -59.94 9.71
N MET A 55 3.19 -61.12 9.09
CA MET A 55 2.02 -62.00 9.00
C MET A 55 2.20 -63.17 9.98
N PRO A 56 1.26 -63.43 10.91
CA PRO A 56 1.15 -64.72 11.56
C PRO A 56 0.08 -65.57 10.88
N HIS A 57 0.48 -66.75 10.41
CA HIS A 57 -0.44 -67.80 9.93
C HIS A 57 -0.93 -68.61 11.13
N GLN A 58 -2.24 -68.85 11.22
CA GLN A 58 -2.88 -70.17 11.46
C GLN A 58 -4.31 -70.01 11.99
N GLY A 59 -5.28 -70.35 11.13
CA GLY A 59 -6.70 -70.52 11.43
C GLY A 59 -7.33 -71.47 10.41
N PRO A 60 -8.41 -72.19 10.74
CA PRO A 60 -8.88 -73.36 10.00
C PRO A 60 -9.44 -73.02 8.61
N ALA A 61 -9.35 -74.00 7.71
CA ALA A 61 -9.66 -73.92 6.29
C ALA A 61 -11.14 -73.58 6.02
N TYR A 62 -11.42 -72.32 5.75
CA TYR A 62 -12.61 -71.92 5.01
C TYR A 62 -12.36 -72.13 3.52
N GLN A 63 -13.30 -72.81 2.83
CA GLN A 63 -13.26 -72.89 1.38
C GLN A 63 -13.45 -71.49 0.79
N PRO A 64 -12.56 -71.01 -0.11
CA PRO A 64 -12.71 -69.68 -0.67
C PRO A 64 -13.87 -69.68 -1.66
N THR A 65 -14.97 -69.02 -1.31
CA THR A 65 -15.81 -68.41 -2.35
C THR A 65 -14.94 -67.40 -3.07
N GLU A 66 -14.74 -67.56 -4.37
CA GLU A 66 -14.00 -66.63 -5.22
C GLU A 66 -14.66 -65.25 -5.16
N ILE A 67 -14.20 -64.41 -4.23
CA ILE A 67 -14.58 -63.00 -4.20
C ILE A 67 -13.94 -62.40 -5.46
N PRO A 68 -14.74 -61.84 -6.40
CA PRO A 68 -14.18 -61.20 -7.59
C PRO A 68 -13.21 -60.10 -7.15
N PRO A 69 -12.06 -59.95 -7.83
CA PRO A 69 -11.11 -58.92 -7.45
C PRO A 69 -11.82 -57.56 -7.49
N PRO A 70 -11.63 -56.72 -6.48
CA PRO A 70 -12.17 -55.36 -6.51
C PRO A 70 -11.70 -54.66 -7.79
N ILE A 71 -12.64 -54.19 -8.59
CA ILE A 71 -12.36 -53.38 -9.77
C ILE A 71 -11.92 -52.01 -9.26
N TYR A 72 -10.60 -51.83 -9.15
CA TYR A 72 -10.06 -50.52 -8.82
C TYR A 72 -10.16 -49.59 -10.04
N PRO A 73 -10.56 -48.32 -9.86
CA PRO A 73 -10.41 -47.34 -10.92
C PRO A 73 -8.93 -47.24 -11.30
N PRO A 74 -8.61 -46.92 -12.56
CA PRO A 74 -7.23 -46.68 -12.96
C PRO A 74 -6.64 -45.57 -12.08
N VAL A 75 -5.50 -45.85 -11.45
CA VAL A 75 -4.71 -44.82 -10.76
C VAL A 75 -4.40 -43.73 -11.78
N PRO A 76 -4.81 -42.47 -11.53
CA PRO A 76 -4.49 -41.40 -12.45
C PRO A 76 -2.97 -41.23 -12.51
N PRO A 77 -2.43 -40.90 -13.69
CA PRO A 77 -1.00 -40.84 -13.89
C PRO A 77 -0.38 -39.74 -13.01
N PHE A 78 0.81 -40.02 -12.49
CA PHE A 78 1.49 -39.20 -11.47
C PHE A 78 1.61 -37.70 -11.84
N TYR A 79 1.69 -37.38 -13.14
CA TYR A 79 1.76 -35.99 -13.60
C TYR A 79 0.52 -35.14 -13.26
N MET A 80 -0.64 -35.76 -13.01
CA MET A 80 -1.85 -35.04 -12.58
C MET A 80 -1.76 -34.49 -11.15
N TYR A 81 -0.84 -35.02 -10.33
CA TYR A 81 -0.62 -34.57 -8.95
C TYR A 81 0.54 -33.58 -8.80
N GLN A 82 1.23 -33.24 -9.89
CA GLN A 82 2.30 -32.25 -9.86
C GLN A 82 1.70 -30.85 -9.88
N ALA A 83 1.47 -30.30 -8.68
CA ALA A 83 1.21 -28.88 -8.53
C ALA A 83 2.42 -28.07 -9.05
N PRO A 84 2.21 -26.94 -9.77
CA PRO A 84 3.31 -26.07 -10.17
C PRO A 84 4.14 -25.69 -8.96
N GLN A 85 5.36 -26.21 -8.89
CA GLN A 85 6.30 -25.87 -7.84
C GLN A 85 6.86 -24.50 -8.19
N HIS A 86 6.18 -23.43 -7.78
CA HIS A 86 6.81 -22.11 -7.78
C HIS A 86 7.79 -22.07 -6.61
N ASP A 87 9.09 -21.93 -6.91
CA ASP A 87 10.11 -21.68 -5.89
C ASP A 87 9.73 -20.37 -5.19
N PRO A 88 9.64 -20.33 -3.84
CA PRO A 88 9.40 -19.10 -3.09
C PRO A 88 10.34 -17.93 -3.48
N LYS A 89 11.54 -18.24 -4.02
CA LYS A 89 12.47 -17.24 -4.56
C LYS A 89 11.93 -16.55 -5.81
N ASP A 90 11.15 -17.22 -6.64
CA ASP A 90 10.57 -16.64 -7.85
C ASP A 90 9.43 -15.68 -7.51
N ASP A 91 8.64 -16.00 -6.49
CA ASP A 91 7.61 -15.08 -5.97
C ASP A 91 8.24 -13.85 -5.33
N LEU A 92 9.35 -14.02 -4.59
CA LEU A 92 10.09 -12.90 -4.02
C LEU A 92 10.71 -12.00 -5.12
N LYS A 93 11.27 -12.59 -6.18
CA LYS A 93 11.77 -11.83 -7.33
C LYS A 93 10.66 -11.01 -8.00
N LYS A 94 9.48 -11.59 -8.21
CA LYS A 94 8.32 -10.89 -8.77
C LYS A 94 7.89 -9.71 -7.90
N GLN A 95 7.88 -9.89 -6.57
CA GLN A 95 7.55 -8.79 -5.65
C GLN A 95 8.58 -7.65 -5.72
N ILE A 96 9.87 -7.98 -5.81
CA ILE A 96 10.94 -6.97 -5.95
C ILE A 96 10.78 -6.20 -7.28
N GLU A 97 10.56 -6.90 -8.38
CA GLU A 97 10.36 -6.28 -9.70
C GLU A 97 9.12 -5.38 -9.71
N GLU A 98 8.02 -5.83 -9.10
CA GLU A 98 6.80 -5.03 -8.98
C GLU A 98 7.03 -3.76 -8.15
N LEU A 99 7.77 -3.87 -7.03
CA LEU A 99 8.13 -2.72 -6.21
C LEU A 99 9.01 -1.73 -6.99
N GLN A 100 9.99 -2.21 -7.74
CA GLN A 100 10.83 -1.37 -8.59
C GLN A 100 10.01 -0.64 -9.66
N ARG A 101 9.07 -1.33 -10.33
CA ARG A 101 8.17 -0.71 -11.32
C ARG A 101 7.30 0.38 -10.68
N LYS A 102 6.71 0.10 -9.52
CA LYS A 102 5.89 1.07 -8.77
C LYS A 102 6.67 2.32 -8.36
N LEU A 103 7.94 2.19 -8.03
CA LEU A 103 8.81 3.33 -7.70
C LEU A 103 9.11 4.18 -8.94
N ALA A 104 9.43 3.55 -10.06
CA ALA A 104 9.67 4.24 -11.33
C ALA A 104 8.42 5.01 -11.82
N ASP A 105 7.23 4.40 -11.71
CA ASP A 105 5.97 5.06 -12.06
C ASP A 105 5.69 6.27 -11.15
N LYS A 106 5.98 6.17 -9.85
CA LYS A 106 5.82 7.29 -8.91
C LYS A 106 6.80 8.42 -9.18
N GLU A 107 8.02 8.14 -9.59
CA GLU A 107 8.99 9.16 -10.02
C GLU A 107 8.46 9.92 -11.24
N ASN A 108 7.94 9.19 -12.24
CA ASN A 108 7.42 9.77 -13.47
C ASN A 108 6.11 10.55 -13.25
N GLN A 109 5.25 10.11 -12.34
CA GLN A 109 4.04 10.85 -11.92
C GLN A 109 4.35 12.13 -11.13
N ASN A 110 5.49 12.21 -10.45
CA ASN A 110 5.89 13.41 -9.73
C ASN A 110 6.58 14.44 -10.66
N GLY A 111 7.14 13.99 -11.79
CA GLY A 111 7.71 14.87 -12.83
C GLY A 111 6.73 15.28 -13.94
N GLY A 112 5.71 14.47 -14.20
CA GLY A 112 4.69 14.75 -15.21
C GLY A 112 3.49 15.50 -14.63
N ASN A 113 3.28 16.74 -15.06
CA ASN A 113 2.01 17.48 -14.95
C ASN A 113 1.79 18.35 -13.69
N ARG A 114 2.63 19.36 -13.46
CA ARG A 114 2.23 20.57 -12.70
C ARG A 114 2.53 21.91 -13.39
N ASN A 115 3.15 21.92 -14.56
CA ASN A 115 3.75 23.15 -15.13
C ASN A 115 3.34 23.44 -16.58
N LYS A 116 2.07 23.27 -16.97
CA LYS A 116 1.53 23.94 -18.19
C LYS A 116 0.88 25.28 -17.89
N HIS A 117 0.92 25.69 -16.64
CA HIS A 117 0.51 26.99 -16.16
C HIS A 117 1.77 27.56 -15.56
N GLY A 118 2.28 28.68 -16.09
CA GLY A 118 3.39 29.40 -15.47
C GLY A 118 3.09 29.72 -14.00
N PRO A 119 4.03 30.32 -13.25
CA PRO A 119 3.77 30.75 -11.89
C PRO A 119 2.61 31.73 -11.89
N PHE A 120 1.37 31.25 -11.75
CA PHE A 120 0.28 32.10 -11.35
C PHE A 120 0.73 32.64 -9.99
N PRO A 121 0.74 33.97 -9.80
CA PRO A 121 0.97 34.51 -8.47
C PRO A 121 0.03 33.75 -7.53
N PRO A 122 0.47 33.36 -6.32
CA PRO A 122 -0.39 32.65 -5.39
C PRO A 122 -1.67 33.45 -5.31
N ARG A 123 -2.78 32.89 -5.82
CA ARG A 123 -4.07 33.55 -5.75
C ARG A 123 -4.32 33.70 -4.27
N THR A 124 -4.11 34.90 -3.75
CA THR A 124 -4.44 35.23 -2.37
C THR A 124 -5.88 34.81 -2.21
N LYS A 125 -6.11 33.80 -1.37
CA LYS A 125 -7.46 33.29 -1.14
C LYS A 125 -8.23 34.47 -0.55
N ARG A 126 -9.09 35.09 -1.35
CA ARG A 126 -9.91 36.23 -0.91
C ARG A 126 -10.96 35.66 0.01
N PHE A 127 -10.79 35.89 1.31
CA PHE A 127 -11.77 35.56 2.31
C PHE A 127 -12.82 36.67 2.36
N HIS A 128 -14.07 36.29 2.61
CA HIS A 128 -15.12 37.27 2.80
C HIS A 128 -14.98 37.86 4.20
N ASN A 129 -14.68 39.16 4.27
CA ASN A 129 -14.64 39.88 5.54
C ASN A 129 -16.05 40.36 5.93
N ASN A 130 -16.86 39.43 6.43
CA ASN A 130 -18.20 39.72 6.93
C ASN A 130 -18.57 38.85 8.14
N ASP A 131 -19.75 39.13 8.70
CA ASP A 131 -20.29 38.40 9.85
C ASP A 131 -21.29 37.31 9.48
N ASN A 132 -21.33 36.91 8.21
CA ASN A 132 -22.23 35.87 7.77
C ASN A 132 -21.79 34.50 8.25
N TYR A 133 -22.79 33.68 8.47
CA TYR A 133 -22.62 32.31 8.92
C TYR A 133 -23.74 31.44 8.37
N CYS A 134 -23.40 30.21 8.01
CA CYS A 134 -24.35 29.19 7.63
C CYS A 134 -24.04 27.91 8.40
N TRP A 135 -25.04 27.33 9.06
CA TRP A 135 -24.89 26.12 9.87
C TRP A 135 -24.20 24.98 9.10
N THR A 136 -24.47 24.86 7.80
CA THR A 136 -23.87 23.86 6.93
C THR A 136 -22.51 24.26 6.37
N HIS A 137 -22.33 25.54 5.99
CA HIS A 137 -21.20 25.97 5.17
C HIS A 137 -20.08 26.68 5.95
N GLY A 138 -20.33 27.14 7.17
CA GLY A 138 -19.33 27.75 8.04
C GLY A 138 -19.27 29.27 7.91
N HIS A 139 -18.04 29.83 7.92
CA HIS A 139 -17.79 31.25 8.17
C HIS A 139 -17.31 32.08 6.97
N ASP A 140 -16.81 31.48 5.89
CA ASP A 140 -16.31 32.20 4.71
C ASP A 140 -17.35 32.13 3.59
N LEU A 141 -18.25 33.12 3.58
CA LEU A 141 -19.44 33.14 2.75
C LEU A 141 -19.66 34.54 2.19
N PRO A 142 -20.23 34.69 0.99
CA PRO A 142 -20.55 36.00 0.45
C PRO A 142 -21.60 36.72 1.32
N ASN A 143 -21.70 38.05 1.16
CA ASN A 143 -22.61 38.91 1.92
C ASN A 143 -24.10 38.49 1.81
N THR A 144 -24.46 37.73 0.77
CA THR A 144 -25.82 37.27 0.51
C THR A 144 -26.15 35.91 1.12
N HIS A 145 -25.18 35.21 1.71
CA HIS A 145 -25.34 33.84 2.17
C HIS A 145 -25.27 33.73 3.69
N THR A 146 -26.40 33.41 4.30
CA THR A 146 -26.56 33.14 5.74
C THR A 146 -27.19 31.76 5.92
N SER A 147 -27.38 31.32 7.17
CA SER A 147 -28.15 30.11 7.45
C SER A 147 -29.60 30.24 6.97
N ALA A 148 -30.20 31.42 7.11
CA ALA A 148 -31.57 31.67 6.64
C ALA A 148 -31.68 31.68 5.10
N THR A 149 -30.64 32.12 4.38
CA THR A 149 -30.64 32.24 2.90
C THR A 149 -29.91 31.10 2.20
N CYS A 150 -29.60 30.02 2.92
CA CYS A 150 -28.86 28.89 2.39
C CYS A 150 -29.65 28.16 1.29
N LYS A 151 -29.15 28.19 0.06
CA LYS A 151 -29.78 27.49 -1.08
C LYS A 151 -29.57 25.97 -1.07
N PHE A 152 -28.55 25.50 -0.34
CA PHE A 152 -28.15 24.08 -0.30
C PHE A 152 -27.99 23.57 1.14
N PRO A 153 -29.08 23.55 1.95
CA PRO A 153 -29.01 23.06 3.31
C PRO A 153 -28.72 21.55 3.34
N LYS A 154 -27.91 21.10 4.29
CA LYS A 154 -27.77 19.67 4.61
C LYS A 154 -28.87 19.24 5.59
N GLN A 155 -29.04 17.94 5.78
CA GLN A 155 -29.95 17.41 6.81
C GLN A 155 -29.62 18.02 8.19
N GLY A 156 -30.66 18.44 8.92
CA GLY A 156 -30.51 19.08 10.24
C GLY A 156 -30.09 20.55 10.20
N HIS A 157 -30.09 21.18 9.02
CA HIS A 157 -29.72 22.59 8.87
C HIS A 157 -30.56 23.53 9.74
N GLN A 158 -29.89 24.27 10.62
CA GLN A 158 -30.52 25.26 11.50
C GLN A 158 -30.58 26.63 10.80
N THR A 159 -31.76 27.03 10.34
CA THR A 159 -31.98 28.30 9.61
C THR A 159 -31.75 29.54 10.47
N THR A 160 -31.93 29.42 11.79
CA THR A 160 -31.71 30.49 12.76
C THR A 160 -30.27 30.58 13.27
N ALA A 161 -29.37 29.71 12.79
CA ALA A 161 -27.98 29.73 13.23
C ALA A 161 -27.27 31.00 12.77
N THR A 162 -26.52 31.60 13.68
CA THR A 162 -25.74 32.82 13.44
C THR A 162 -24.27 32.59 13.79
N LYS A 163 -23.39 33.54 13.43
CA LYS A 163 -21.96 33.48 13.75
C LYS A 163 -21.72 33.39 15.27
N LEU A 164 -22.58 34.05 16.05
CA LEU A 164 -22.54 34.08 17.52
C LEU A 164 -23.23 32.86 18.14
N ASN A 165 -24.39 32.46 17.62
CA ASN A 165 -25.12 31.27 18.06
C ASN A 165 -25.17 30.23 16.95
N ARG A 166 -24.12 29.40 16.90
CA ARG A 166 -23.91 28.44 15.81
C ARG A 166 -24.81 27.21 15.89
N MET A 167 -25.50 26.99 17.01
CA MET A 167 -26.43 25.85 17.22
C MET A 167 -25.81 24.49 16.81
N GLY A 168 -24.53 24.27 17.17
CA GLY A 168 -23.79 23.05 16.82
C GLY A 168 -23.42 22.92 15.34
N GLY A 169 -23.46 24.01 14.56
CA GLY A 169 -23.13 24.02 13.14
C GLY A 169 -21.63 24.00 12.82
N SER A 170 -21.33 24.05 11.53
CA SER A 170 -19.99 23.99 10.93
C SER A 170 -19.03 25.06 11.46
N GLU A 171 -17.80 24.66 11.82
CA GLU A 171 -16.70 25.58 12.18
C GLU A 171 -15.74 25.87 11.00
N LYS A 172 -16.12 25.45 9.79
CA LYS A 172 -15.28 25.63 8.59
C LYS A 172 -14.95 27.10 8.39
N ASN A 173 -13.69 27.34 8.05
CA ASN A 173 -13.12 28.65 7.76
C ASN A 173 -13.14 29.67 8.91
N LYS A 174 -13.47 29.25 10.15
CA LYS A 174 -13.45 30.13 11.33
C LYS A 174 -12.09 30.79 11.57
N GLN A 175 -11.00 30.06 11.32
CA GLN A 175 -9.63 30.54 11.52
C GLN A 175 -9.15 31.55 10.45
N TRP A 176 -9.95 31.79 9.41
CA TRP A 176 -9.58 32.67 8.29
C TRP A 176 -10.43 33.94 8.21
N VAL A 177 -11.55 34.02 8.94
CA VAL A 177 -12.31 35.25 9.16
C VAL A 177 -11.75 35.96 10.40
N GLY A 178 -10.67 36.74 10.22
CA GLY A 178 -10.04 37.44 11.34
C GLY A 178 -8.68 38.09 11.05
N LEU A 179 -8.58 38.87 9.97
CA LEU A 179 -7.62 39.98 9.81
C LEU A 179 -8.37 41.18 9.20
#